data_AF-A0A930B156-F1
#
_entry.id   AF-A0A930B156-F1
#
_cell.length_a   1.000
_cell.length_b   1.000
_cell.length_c   1.000
_cell.angle_alpha   90.00
_cell.angle_beta   90.00
_cell.angle_gamma   90.00
#
_symmetry.space_group_name_H-M   'P 1'
#
loop_
_entity.id
_entity.type
_entity.pdbx_description
1 polymer ?
#
loop_
_entity_poly.entity_id
_entity_poly.type
_entity_poly.pdbx_seq_one_letter_code
_entity_poly.pdbx_strand_id
1 'polypeptide(L)' 'MSVVLEQRKKKEVQSSFRVGEEVLISPQVTNEKEWIKGIVTEIEDNPFVGFVISVKTKELGMFFDKEYLFKKLN' A
#
# COMPACT_ATOMS: atom_id res chain seq x y z
N MET A 1 -18.45 -31.07 26.88
CA MET A 1 -18.14 -31.22 25.43
C MET A 1 -19.05 -30.22 24.73
N SER A 2 -18.58 -29.14 24.12
CA SER A 2 -17.48 -29.08 23.16
C SER A 2 -16.73 -27.75 23.26
N VAL A 3 -15.42 -27.87 23.37
CA VAL A 3 -14.44 -26.85 22.98
C VAL A 3 -14.34 -26.87 21.45
N VAL A 4 -13.58 -25.95 20.86
CA VAL A 4 -13.34 -25.69 19.42
C VAL A 4 -14.18 -24.48 18.95
N LEU A 5 -13.78 -23.26 19.31
CA LEU A 5 -12.61 -22.55 18.75
C LEU A 5 -12.78 -22.43 17.23
N GLU A 6 -13.33 -21.31 16.78
CA GLU A 6 -12.69 -20.50 15.75
C GLU A 6 -13.42 -19.16 15.69
N GLN A 7 -13.07 -18.26 16.61
CA GLN A 7 -13.24 -16.85 16.30
C GLN A 7 -12.33 -16.60 15.11
N ARG A 8 -12.88 -16.70 13.89
CA ARG A 8 -12.25 -16.20 12.67
C ARG A 8 -12.09 -14.72 12.90
N LYS A 9 -10.96 -14.35 13.50
CA LYS A 9 -10.42 -13.01 13.56
C LYS A 9 -10.49 -12.56 12.11
N LYS A 10 -11.46 -11.71 11.78
CA LYS A 10 -11.35 -10.85 10.61
C LYS A 10 -10.00 -10.19 10.83
N LYS A 11 -8.95 -10.70 10.19
CA LYS A 11 -7.83 -9.86 9.85
C LYS A 11 -8.52 -8.85 8.95
N GLU A 12 -8.94 -7.74 9.56
CA GLU A 12 -8.87 -6.46 8.87
C GLU A 12 -7.46 -6.48 8.29
N VAL A 13 -7.35 -6.87 7.02
CA VAL A 13 -6.12 -6.66 6.30
C VAL A 13 -6.12 -5.16 6.09
N GLN A 14 -5.75 -4.47 7.16
CA GLN A 14 -5.67 -3.04 7.18
C GLN A 14 -4.38 -2.77 6.44
N SER A 15 -4.50 -2.33 5.18
CA SER A 15 -3.37 -1.81 4.44
C SER A 15 -2.60 -0.91 5.38
N SER A 16 -1.28 -1.09 5.46
CA SER A 16 -0.49 -0.31 6.41
C SER A 16 -0.70 1.18 6.15
N PHE A 17 -0.99 1.56 4.91
CA PHE A 17 -1.12 2.90 4.38
C PHE A 17 -2.53 3.49 4.48
N ARG A 18 -2.60 4.82 4.39
CA ARG A 18 -3.86 5.59 4.38
C ARG A 18 -3.84 6.60 3.25
N VAL A 19 -5.01 6.87 2.67
CA VAL A 19 -5.17 7.96 1.71
C VAL A 19 -4.81 9.30 2.35
N GLY A 20 -4.01 10.10 1.64
CA GLY A 20 -3.42 11.35 2.10
C GLY A 20 -2.08 11.20 2.82
N GLU A 21 -1.58 9.98 3.02
CA GLU A 21 -0.27 9.75 3.68
C GLU A 21 0.89 9.93 2.69
N GLU A 22 1.99 10.51 3.16
CA GLU A 22 3.23 10.60 2.40
C GLU A 22 4.04 9.31 2.51
N VAL A 23 4.40 8.76 1.36
CA VAL A 23 5.12 7.49 1.22
C VAL A 23 6.28 7.64 0.25
N LEU A 24 7.29 6.79 0.42
CA LEU A 24 8.38 6.62 -0.53
C LEU A 24 8.04 5.50 -1.50
N ILE A 25 8.06 5.81 -2.78
CA ILE A 25 7.83 4.89 -3.88
C ILE A 25 9.18 4.26 -4.26
N SER A 26 9.20 2.95 -4.44
CA SER A 26 10.40 2.24 -4.87
C SER A 26 10.88 2.75 -6.24
N PRO A 27 12.20 2.94 -6.43
CA PRO A 27 12.79 3.28 -7.73
C PRO A 27 12.41 2.30 -8.85
N GLN A 28 12.04 1.06 -8.49
CA GLN A 28 11.57 0.07 -9.47
C GLN A 28 10.21 0.40 -10.08
N VAL A 29 9.35 1.11 -9.34
CA VAL A 29 8.00 1.51 -9.80
C VAL A 29 8.08 2.81 -10.59
N THR A 30 8.88 3.77 -10.12
CA THR A 30 9.08 5.05 -10.80
C THR A 30 10.08 4.98 -11.94
N ASN A 31 10.81 3.86 -12.05
CA ASN A 31 11.93 3.66 -12.98
C ASN A 31 13.08 4.67 -12.77
N GLU A 32 13.28 5.06 -11.52
CA GLU A 32 14.22 6.08 -11.08
C GLU A 32 15.40 5.45 -10.34
N LYS A 33 16.41 6.27 -10.02
CA LYS A 33 17.57 5.79 -9.26
C LYS A 33 17.36 5.82 -7.75
N GLU A 34 16.45 6.66 -7.27
CA GLU A 34 16.23 6.93 -5.86
C GLU A 34 14.77 6.70 -5.46
N TRP A 35 14.52 6.59 -4.16
CA TRP A 35 13.17 6.50 -3.62
C TRP A 35 12.51 7.87 -3.66
N ILE A 36 11.33 7.94 -4.28
CA ILE A 36 10.67 9.22 -4.54
C ILE A 36 9.47 9.37 -3.62
N LYS A 37 9.29 10.58 -3.08
CA LYS A 37 8.15 10.90 -2.25
C LYS A 37 6.90 11.07 -3.10
N GLY A 38 5.81 10.48 -2.64
CA GLY A 38 4.48 10.70 -3.19
C GLY A 38 3.41 10.62 -2.10
N ILE A 39 2.21 11.06 -2.45
CA ILE A 39 1.06 11.08 -1.55
C ILE A 39 0.09 10.00 -1.99
N VAL A 40 -0.31 9.12 -1.08
CA VAL A 40 -1.31 8.09 -1.37
C VAL A 40 -2.63 8.79 -1.72
N THR A 41 -3.16 8.53 -2.90
CA THR A 41 -4.46 9.07 -3.34
C THR A 41 -5.56 8.04 -3.17
N GLU A 42 -5.27 6.76 -3.41
CA GLU A 42 -6.26 5.68 -3.35
C GLU A 42 -5.61 4.39 -2.91
N ILE A 43 -6.40 3.51 -2.28
CA ILE A 43 -5.98 2.17 -1.88
C ILE A 43 -7.08 1.22 -2.36
N GLU A 44 -6.71 0.31 -3.24
CA GLU A 44 -7.58 -0.69 -3.82
C GLU A 44 -7.27 -2.06 -3.21
N ASP A 45 -8.30 -2.76 -2.74
CA ASP A 45 -8.19 -4.16 -2.31
C ASP A 45 -8.58 -5.06 -3.49
N ASN A 46 -7.57 -5.63 -4.14
CA ASN A 46 -7.78 -6.54 -5.24
C ASN A 46 -7.72 -8.00 -4.75
N PRO A 47 -8.77 -8.81 -4.94
CA PRO A 47 -8.81 -10.18 -4.44
C PRO A 47 -7.80 -11.13 -5.10
N PHE A 48 -7.21 -10.75 -6.23
CA PHE A 48 -6.19 -11.54 -6.94
C PHE A 48 -4.77 -11.08 -6.63
N VAL A 49 -4.58 -9.77 -6.44
CA VAL A 49 -3.25 -9.14 -6.35
C VAL A 49 -2.89 -8.72 -4.91
N GLY A 50 -3.90 -8.47 -4.07
CA GLY A 50 -3.80 -7.88 -2.74
C GLY A 50 -4.02 -6.36 -2.75
N PHE A 51 -3.48 -5.67 -1.75
CA PHE A 51 -3.59 -4.22 -1.63
C PHE A 51 -2.70 -3.50 -2.64
N VAL A 52 -3.34 -2.76 -3.53
CA VAL A 52 -2.72 -1.85 -4.49
C VAL A 52 -2.88 -0.43 -3.96
N ILE A 53 -1.78 0.31 -3.96
CA ILE A 53 -1.73 1.68 -3.46
C ILE A 53 -1.42 2.58 -4.64
N SER A 54 -2.31 3.54 -4.86
CA SER A 54 -2.11 4.61 -5.82
C SER A 54 -1.51 5.81 -5.11
N VAL A 55 -0.35 6.25 -5.60
CA VAL A 55 0.46 7.33 -5.05
C VAL A 55 0.70 8.37 -6.13
N LYS A 56 0.40 9.63 -5.80
CA LYS A 56 0.67 10.77 -6.67
C LYS A 56 1.95 11.49 -6.23
N THR A 57 2.92 11.55 -7.13
CA THR A 57 4.13 12.35 -7.00
C THR A 57 3.90 13.76 -7.56
N LYS A 58 4.72 14.73 -7.12
CA LYS A 58 4.66 16.10 -7.64
C LYS A 58 5.27 16.25 -9.03
N GLU A 59 6.24 15.39 -9.37
CA GLU A 59 7.11 15.59 -10.54
C GLU A 59 6.86 14.55 -11.65
N LEU A 60 6.60 13.29 -11.26
CA LEU A 60 6.51 12.16 -12.18
C LEU A 60 5.07 11.70 -12.50
N GLY A 61 4.06 12.23 -11.80
CA GLY A 61 2.65 11.87 -11.98
C GLY A 61 2.16 10.84 -10.97
N MET A 62 1.20 10.00 -11.38
CA MET A 62 0.53 9.02 -10.51
C MET A 62 1.07 7.61 -10.79
N PHE A 63 1.45 6.90 -9.73
CA PHE A 63 1.93 5.53 -9.75
C PHE A 63 1.00 4.65 -8.94
N PHE A 64 0.82 3.41 -9.35
CA PHE A 64 0.03 2.44 -8.58
C PHE A 64 0.78 1.11 -8.58
N ASP A 65 0.97 0.54 -7.40
CA ASP A 65 1.60 -0.77 -7.27
C ASP A 65 1.20 -1.43 -5.93
N LYS A 66 1.77 -2.58 -5.62
CA LYS A 66 1.50 -3.31 -4.38
C LYS A 66 2.12 -2.62 -3.17
N GLU A 67 1.48 -2.76 -2.02
CA GLU A 67 1.89 -2.08 -0.78
C GLU A 67 3.37 -2.28 -0.39
N TYR A 68 3.97 -3.45 -0.71
CA TYR A 68 5.36 -3.75 -0.36
C TYR A 68 6.40 -2.96 -1.16
N LEU A 69 6.01 -2.33 -2.27
CA LEU A 69 6.86 -1.45 -3.07
C LEU A 69 6.87 0.00 -2.57
N PHE A 70 6.08 0.27 -1.53
CA PHE A 70 6.05 1.55 -0.86
C PHE A 70 6.66 1.44 0.53
N LYS A 71 7.33 2.50 0.97
CA LYS A 71 7.83 2.65 2.33
C LYS A 71 7.14 3.82 2.99
N LYS A 72 6.75 3.65 4.25
CA LYS A 72 6.29 4.76 5.08
C LYS A 72 7.47 5.62 5.51
N LEU A 73 7.30 6.93 5.45
CA LEU A 73 8.13 7.86 6.23
C LEU A 73 7.57 7.85 7.66
N ASN A 74 8.22 7.10 8.56
CA ASN A 74 7.87 7.06 9.98
C ASN A 74 8.42 8.30 10.72
#